data_AF-A0A251QNI5-F1
#
_entry.id   AF-A0A251QNI5-F1
#
_cell.length_a   1.000
_cell.length_b   1.000
_cell.length_c   1.000
_cell.angle_alpha   90.00
_cell.angle_beta   90.00
_cell.angle_gamma   90.00
#
_symmetry.space_group_name_H-M   'P 1'
#
loop_
_entity.id
_entity.type
_entity.pdbx_description
1 polymer ?
#
loop_
_entity_poly.entity_id
_entity_poly.type
_entity_poly.pdbx_seq_one_letter_code
_entity_poly.pdbx_strand_id
1 'polypeptide(L)'
;MGKRISARIRKFISSTEPGPTRPTTSMGVDVTEEYANAFRTESYLDFWTRVVALSNGDLTKSNKRMPMESTTAARLPSYRLFAEHLLDPDQPMVARILTMAPDHPTLLSDYFTQTADASILCGLLLKDIDRTRVKYRSIKTSLQSLNDRSTPETLTRLTKLTSALSLIRIQAIQAGCSKLLKRLESTRNKARAKLRLANKLRAGSAIFLVALTASLSVIVVTHALALVVAMPAFIAASLDLASARRLARMAAQLDAATKGTYILNRDLETVSRLVARLNDEIEHMHGMVTFWVGRGEDWSQASGEVGRQLKKNDCSFRQQLDELEEHLYLCFMTINRARNLVVKEILDPGHTHSTQ
;
A
#
# COMPACT_ATOMS: atom_id res chain seq x y z
N MET A 1 -42.53 -31.93 -30.22
CA MET A 1 -42.57 -30.55 -29.69
C MET A 1 -41.16 -30.10 -29.35
N GLY A 2 -40.60 -29.14 -30.10
CA GLY A 2 -39.55 -28.19 -29.67
C GLY A 2 -38.17 -28.67 -29.19
N LYS A 3 -37.27 -29.06 -30.09
CA LYS A 3 -35.81 -28.85 -29.98
C LYS A 3 -35.41 -27.74 -30.97
N ARG A 4 -34.75 -26.68 -30.51
CA ARG A 4 -33.97 -25.65 -31.27
C ARG A 4 -33.63 -24.55 -30.25
N ILE A 5 -32.38 -24.30 -29.87
CA ILE A 5 -31.35 -23.47 -30.52
C ILE A 5 -30.11 -23.66 -29.63
N SER A 6 -28.96 -24.16 -30.09
CA SER A 6 -27.95 -23.30 -30.69
C SER A 6 -26.96 -24.16 -31.49
N ALA A 7 -26.92 -23.87 -32.78
CA ALA A 7 -25.90 -24.32 -33.71
C ALA A 7 -24.97 -23.14 -34.03
N ARG A 8 -23.75 -23.47 -34.47
CA ARG A 8 -22.68 -22.59 -34.98
C ARG A 8 -21.90 -21.93 -33.82
N ILE A 9 -20.61 -22.19 -33.62
CA ILE A 9 -19.52 -22.22 -34.61
C ILE A 9 -18.50 -23.32 -34.21
N ARG A 10 -18.43 -24.39 -35.01
CA ARG A 10 -17.35 -25.39 -34.97
C ARG A 10 -16.77 -25.48 -36.39
N LYS A 11 -15.74 -24.69 -36.63
CA LYS A 11 -14.84 -24.61 -37.81
C LYS A 11 -13.91 -23.45 -37.43
N PHE A 12 -12.62 -23.59 -37.16
CA PHE A 12 -11.58 -24.27 -37.90
C PHE A 12 -10.42 -24.60 -36.96
N ILE A 13 -10.02 -25.87 -36.85
CA ILE A 13 -8.64 -26.21 -36.47
C ILE A 13 -8.25 -27.34 -37.43
N SER A 14 -7.57 -26.96 -38.52
CA SER A 14 -6.88 -27.91 -39.39
C SER A 14 -5.50 -28.18 -38.79
N SER A 15 -5.19 -29.46 -38.70
CA SER A 15 -3.89 -30.07 -38.46
C SER A 15 -2.80 -29.53 -39.39
N THR A 16 -1.61 -29.28 -38.85
CA THR A 16 -0.37 -29.04 -39.62
C THR A 16 0.70 -30.00 -39.10
N GLU A 17 1.26 -30.79 -40.01
CA GLU A 17 2.36 -31.74 -39.82
C GLU A 17 3.70 -31.04 -39.48
N PRO A 18 4.68 -31.75 -38.89
CA PRO A 18 5.96 -31.17 -38.49
C PRO A 18 7.00 -31.19 -39.63
N GLY A 19 7.49 -30.01 -40.01
CA GLY A 19 8.72 -29.81 -40.81
C GLY A 19 9.90 -29.35 -39.94
N PRO A 20 11.16 -29.48 -40.42
CA PRO A 20 12.33 -29.65 -39.57
C PRO A 20 12.83 -28.36 -38.88
N THR A 21 13.37 -28.59 -37.69
CA THR A 21 13.93 -27.66 -36.71
C THR A 21 15.01 -26.73 -37.29
N ARG A 22 14.78 -25.42 -37.17
CA ARG A 22 15.84 -24.40 -37.11
C ARG A 22 15.80 -23.75 -35.73
N PRO A 23 16.95 -23.57 -35.05
CA PRO A 23 16.97 -22.94 -33.74
C PRO A 23 16.78 -21.44 -33.90
N THR A 24 15.58 -20.94 -33.61
CA THR A 24 15.34 -19.52 -33.38
C THR A 24 15.86 -19.17 -31.99
N THR A 25 17.02 -18.52 -31.95
CA THR A 25 17.53 -17.81 -30.78
C THR A 25 16.52 -16.73 -30.42
N SER A 26 15.63 -17.04 -29.47
CA SER A 26 14.77 -16.05 -28.83
C SER A 26 15.67 -15.14 -28.00
N MET A 27 16.01 -13.97 -28.54
CA MET A 27 16.52 -12.85 -27.74
C MET A 27 15.37 -12.36 -26.85
N GLY A 28 15.18 -13.02 -25.71
CA GLY A 28 14.36 -12.47 -24.63
C GLY A 28 15.08 -11.24 -24.09
N VAL A 29 14.50 -10.06 -24.31
CA VAL A 29 14.97 -8.83 -23.66
C VAL A 29 14.80 -9.02 -22.15
N ASP A 30 15.90 -9.07 -21.41
CA ASP A 30 15.91 -9.15 -19.95
C ASP A 30 15.49 -7.80 -19.36
N VAL A 31 14.18 -7.59 -19.28
CA VAL A 31 13.56 -6.42 -18.63
C VAL A 31 13.60 -6.51 -17.10
N THR A 32 14.20 -7.54 -16.50
CA THR A 32 14.24 -7.72 -15.05
C THR A 32 15.03 -6.60 -14.37
N GLU A 33 16.12 -6.15 -15.00
CA GLU A 33 16.94 -5.04 -14.48
C GLU A 33 16.21 -3.70 -14.62
N GLU A 34 15.58 -3.45 -15.77
CA GLU A 34 14.78 -2.25 -16.03
C GLU A 34 13.57 -2.17 -15.09
N TYR A 35 12.86 -3.29 -14.93
CA TYR A 35 11.76 -3.44 -13.96
C TYR A 35 12.26 -3.20 -12.54
N ALA A 36 13.36 -3.83 -12.13
CA ALA A 36 13.92 -3.62 -10.80
C ALA A 36 14.29 -2.16 -10.56
N ASN A 37 14.92 -1.49 -11.53
CA ASN A 37 15.29 -0.08 -11.43
C ASN A 37 14.06 0.85 -11.39
N ALA A 38 12.93 0.48 -12.00
CA ALA A 38 11.67 1.22 -11.85
C ALA A 38 11.13 1.21 -10.41
N PHE A 39 11.44 0.19 -9.61
CA PHE A 39 11.12 0.16 -8.17
C PHE A 39 12.17 0.83 -7.28
N ARG A 40 13.42 0.97 -7.74
CA ARG A 40 14.52 1.62 -7.02
C ARG A 40 14.49 3.15 -7.13
N THR A 41 13.36 3.74 -6.76
CA THR A 41 13.25 5.20 -6.61
C THR A 41 14.20 5.73 -5.51
N GLU A 42 14.49 7.03 -5.48
CA GLU A 42 15.30 7.61 -4.39
C GLU A 42 14.72 7.30 -3.01
N SER A 43 13.38 7.30 -2.88
CA SER A 43 12.72 6.87 -1.64
C SER A 43 13.05 5.43 -1.26
N TYR A 44 13.15 4.52 -2.24
CA TYR A 44 13.58 3.15 -2.00
C TYR A 44 15.02 3.14 -1.49
N LEU A 45 15.96 3.81 -2.17
CA LEU A 45 17.38 3.84 -1.76
C LEU A 45 17.60 4.46 -0.37
N ASP A 46 16.90 5.54 -0.05
CA ASP A 46 16.94 6.21 1.25
C ASP A 46 16.39 5.30 2.37
N PHE A 47 15.28 4.62 2.10
CA PHE A 47 14.76 3.58 2.99
C PHE A 47 15.77 2.45 3.23
N TRP A 48 16.45 1.96 2.18
CA TRP A 48 17.49 0.94 2.33
C TRP A 48 18.68 1.40 3.14
N THR A 49 19.10 2.65 2.96
CA THR A 49 20.19 3.23 3.73
C THR A 49 19.86 3.23 5.22
N ARG A 50 18.61 3.56 5.60
CA ARG A 50 18.13 3.47 7.00
C ARG A 50 18.08 2.04 7.51
N VAL A 51 17.56 1.09 6.74
CA VAL A 51 17.49 -0.33 7.11
C VAL A 51 18.90 -0.91 7.36
N VAL A 52 19.87 -0.60 6.50
CA VAL A 52 21.26 -1.05 6.66
C VAL A 52 21.91 -0.42 7.89
N ALA A 53 21.66 0.86 8.16
CA ALA A 53 22.17 1.52 9.36
C ALA A 53 21.62 0.86 10.65
N LEU A 54 20.33 0.53 10.70
CA LEU A 54 19.71 -0.19 11.82
C LEU A 54 20.30 -1.60 11.98
N SER A 55 20.53 -2.31 10.87
CA SER A 55 21.16 -3.64 10.88
C SER A 55 22.59 -3.60 11.45
N ASN A 56 23.38 -2.58 11.11
CA ASN A 56 24.77 -2.45 11.55
C ASN A 56 24.90 -2.07 13.03
N GLY A 57 23.89 -1.41 13.62
CA GLY A 57 23.80 -1.19 15.06
C GLY A 57 23.64 -2.50 15.85
N ASP A 58 22.83 -3.42 15.34
CA ASP A 58 22.55 -4.73 15.98
C ASP A 58 23.64 -5.79 15.70
N LEU A 59 24.41 -5.66 14.62
CA LEU A 59 25.48 -6.59 14.23
C LEU A 59 26.72 -6.57 15.13
N THR A 60 26.81 -5.66 16.10
CA THR A 60 27.84 -5.71 17.16
C THR A 60 27.68 -6.92 18.11
N LYS A 61 26.62 -7.73 17.96
CA LYS A 61 26.36 -8.92 18.82
C LYS A 61 26.19 -10.27 18.10
N SER A 62 26.25 -10.36 16.77
CA SER A 62 25.99 -11.65 16.09
C SER A 62 26.85 -11.86 14.83
N ASN A 63 27.89 -12.70 14.98
CA ASN A 63 28.67 -13.23 13.86
C ASN A 63 27.87 -14.29 13.10
N LYS A 64 27.23 -13.91 11.98
CA LYS A 64 26.78 -14.87 10.97
C LYS A 64 26.92 -14.30 9.55
N ARG A 65 27.97 -14.71 8.85
CA ARG A 65 28.10 -14.57 7.39
C ARG A 65 27.11 -15.53 6.72
N MET A 66 26.37 -15.08 5.71
CA MET A 66 25.45 -15.90 4.92
C MET A 66 25.87 -15.97 3.45
N PRO A 67 25.57 -17.08 2.73
CA PRO A 67 25.99 -17.30 1.35
C PRO A 67 25.04 -16.64 0.34
N MET A 68 25.61 -16.31 -0.82
CA MET A 68 24.99 -15.60 -1.94
C MET A 68 24.42 -16.61 -2.93
N GLU A 69 23.10 -16.77 -2.96
CA GLU A 69 22.39 -17.53 -4.01
C GLU A 69 21.38 -16.63 -4.70
N SER A 70 21.37 -16.66 -6.03
CA SER A 70 20.77 -15.66 -6.91
C SER A 70 19.32 -16.03 -7.25
N THR A 71 18.36 -15.41 -6.56
CA THR A 71 17.01 -15.10 -7.06
C THR A 71 16.64 -13.72 -6.53
N THR A 72 15.74 -12.98 -7.18
CA THR A 72 15.32 -11.63 -6.76
C THR A 72 14.89 -11.55 -5.28
N ALA A 73 14.42 -12.67 -4.70
CA ALA A 73 14.08 -12.85 -3.29
C ALA A 73 15.27 -13.09 -2.32
N ALA A 74 16.48 -13.32 -2.83
CA ALA A 74 17.68 -13.49 -2.00
C ALA A 74 18.31 -12.16 -1.53
N ARG A 75 17.68 -11.02 -1.84
CA ARG A 75 18.09 -9.70 -1.36
C ARG A 75 17.67 -9.49 0.10
N LEU A 76 18.50 -10.07 0.97
CA LEU A 76 18.89 -9.66 2.33
C LEU A 76 17.85 -9.85 3.47
N PRO A 77 18.10 -10.78 4.42
CA PRO A 77 17.32 -10.98 5.65
C PRO A 77 17.05 -9.72 6.52
N SER A 78 17.77 -8.62 6.29
CA SER A 78 17.70 -7.37 7.05
C SER A 78 16.33 -6.66 6.96
N TYR A 79 15.55 -6.89 5.91
CA TYR A 79 14.24 -6.28 5.75
C TYR A 79 13.22 -6.73 6.83
N ARG A 80 13.41 -7.93 7.44
CA ARG A 80 12.41 -8.59 8.31
C ARG A 80 12.32 -7.97 9.69
N LEU A 81 13.39 -7.32 10.12
CA LEU A 81 13.61 -6.94 11.51
C LEU A 81 13.21 -5.51 11.85
N PHE A 82 13.03 -4.64 10.85
CA PHE A 82 12.96 -3.19 11.11
C PHE A 82 11.66 -2.52 10.72
N ALA A 83 10.69 -3.22 10.12
CA ALA A 83 9.43 -2.65 9.64
C ALA A 83 8.69 -1.75 10.67
N GLU A 84 8.82 -2.04 11.96
CA GLU A 84 8.23 -1.27 13.08
C GLU A 84 8.89 0.09 13.31
N HIS A 85 10.14 0.26 12.87
CA HIS A 85 10.94 1.49 12.97
C HIS A 85 10.99 2.28 11.66
N LEU A 86 10.27 1.82 10.63
CA LEU A 86 10.36 2.37 9.29
C LEU A 86 9.25 3.36 8.96
N LEU A 87 8.28 3.57 9.84
CA LEU A 87 7.22 4.55 9.62
C LEU A 87 7.79 5.97 9.61
N ASP A 88 7.72 6.64 8.47
CA ASP A 88 8.27 7.97 8.27
C ASP A 88 7.27 8.89 7.53
N PRO A 89 6.99 10.10 8.05
CA PRO A 89 7.28 10.58 9.40
C PRO A 89 6.62 9.71 10.47
N ASP A 90 7.26 9.53 11.61
CA ASP A 90 6.70 8.78 12.74
C ASP A 90 5.53 9.53 13.43
N GLN A 91 4.80 8.84 14.32
CA GLN A 91 3.66 9.45 15.02
C GLN A 91 4.05 10.65 15.91
N PRO A 92 5.13 10.60 16.71
CA PRO A 92 5.59 11.76 17.48
C PRO A 92 5.94 12.97 16.61
N MET A 93 6.60 12.79 15.47
CA MET A 93 6.94 13.86 14.54
C MET A 93 5.69 14.47 13.93
N VAL A 94 4.75 13.64 13.48
CA VAL A 94 3.44 14.12 12.99
C VAL A 94 2.73 14.94 14.07
N ALA A 95 2.69 14.47 15.31
CA ALA A 95 2.05 15.20 16.40
C ALA A 95 2.67 16.60 16.58
N ARG A 96 4.00 16.72 16.55
CA ARG A 96 4.70 18.02 16.59
C ARG A 96 4.37 18.90 15.39
N ILE A 97 4.30 18.34 14.18
CA ILE A 97 3.95 19.10 12.97
C ILE A 97 2.52 19.65 13.07
N LEU A 98 1.57 18.81 13.51
CA LEU A 98 0.17 19.21 13.65
C LEU A 98 -0.03 20.29 14.73
N THR A 99 0.75 20.28 15.83
CA THR A 99 0.70 21.37 16.83
C THR A 99 1.29 22.67 16.31
N MET A 100 2.32 22.62 15.47
CA MET A 100 2.95 23.81 14.88
C MET A 100 2.13 24.45 13.76
N ALA A 101 1.25 23.67 13.10
CA ALA A 101 0.43 24.13 11.98
C ALA A 101 -1.09 24.02 12.30
N PRO A 102 -1.66 24.84 13.20
CA PRO A 102 -3.03 24.68 13.72
C PRO A 102 -4.14 24.85 12.68
N ASP A 103 -3.81 25.35 11.49
CA ASP A 103 -4.74 25.58 10.38
C ASP A 103 -5.08 24.31 9.56
N HIS A 104 -4.59 23.14 9.96
CA HIS A 104 -4.80 21.88 9.25
C HIS A 104 -6.24 21.32 9.45
N PRO A 105 -6.78 20.59 8.45
CA PRO A 105 -8.01 19.82 8.62
C PRO A 105 -7.85 18.75 9.71
N THR A 106 -8.79 18.68 10.66
CA THR A 106 -8.81 17.68 11.74
C THR A 106 -8.68 16.24 11.23
N LEU A 107 -9.18 15.99 10.02
CA LEU A 107 -9.14 14.71 9.33
C LEU A 107 -7.72 14.23 8.98
N LEU A 108 -6.71 15.12 9.00
CA LEU A 108 -5.32 14.72 8.81
C LEU A 108 -4.78 13.91 9.99
N SER A 109 -5.27 14.15 11.22
CA SER A 109 -4.94 13.30 12.37
C SER A 109 -5.43 11.87 12.13
N ASP A 110 -6.69 11.71 11.71
CA ASP A 110 -7.26 10.40 11.37
C ASP A 110 -6.47 9.72 10.24
N TYR A 111 -5.99 10.48 9.26
CA TYR A 111 -5.14 9.99 8.17
C TYR A 111 -3.81 9.42 8.68
N PHE A 112 -3.10 10.16 9.54
CA PHE A 112 -1.84 9.70 10.07
C PHE A 112 -2.01 8.52 11.03
N THR A 113 -3.09 8.46 11.80
CA THR A 113 -3.41 7.27 12.62
C THR A 113 -3.68 6.06 11.73
N GLN A 114 -4.56 6.19 10.74
CA GLN A 114 -4.93 5.09 9.86
C GLN A 114 -3.74 4.53 9.06
N THR A 115 -2.82 5.40 8.61
CA THR A 115 -1.60 4.99 7.92
C THR A 115 -0.58 4.34 8.86
N ALA A 116 -0.54 4.71 10.15
CA ALA A 116 0.24 3.99 11.16
C ALA A 116 -0.33 2.60 11.41
N ASP A 117 -1.65 2.47 11.57
CA ASP A 117 -2.28 1.18 11.82
C ASP A 117 -2.03 0.21 10.65
N ALA A 118 -2.07 0.72 9.41
CA ALA A 118 -1.71 -0.06 8.23
C ALA A 118 -0.23 -0.48 8.20
N SER A 119 0.68 0.42 8.60
CA SER A 119 2.11 0.12 8.77
C SER A 119 2.34 -0.99 9.80
N ILE A 120 1.65 -0.92 10.95
CA ILE A 120 1.70 -1.96 11.98
C ILE A 120 1.18 -3.30 11.44
N LEU A 121 0.06 -3.28 10.72
CA LEU A 121 -0.48 -4.47 10.06
C LEU A 121 0.55 -5.10 9.11
N CYS A 122 1.22 -4.30 8.28
CA CYS A 122 2.25 -4.81 7.38
C CYS A 122 3.40 -5.47 8.16
N GLY A 123 3.84 -4.87 9.28
CA GLY A 123 4.86 -5.45 10.16
C GLY A 123 4.43 -6.77 10.79
N LEU A 124 3.17 -6.87 11.24
CA LEU A 124 2.60 -8.11 11.77
C LEU A 124 2.54 -9.21 10.72
N LEU A 125 2.14 -8.88 9.49
CA LEU A 125 2.10 -9.84 8.38
C LEU A 125 3.50 -10.35 8.01
N LEU A 126 4.52 -9.49 8.01
CA LEU A 126 5.90 -9.92 7.82
C LEU A 126 6.35 -10.93 8.89
N LYS A 127 6.01 -10.68 10.17
CA LYS A 127 6.27 -11.65 11.25
C LYS A 127 5.53 -12.96 11.05
N ASP A 128 4.28 -12.91 10.59
CA ASP A 128 3.49 -14.10 10.29
C ASP A 128 4.05 -14.89 9.09
N ILE A 129 4.59 -14.23 8.06
CA ILE A 129 5.29 -14.87 6.94
C ILE A 129 6.52 -15.64 7.45
N ASP A 130 7.33 -15.02 8.31
CA ASP A 130 8.51 -15.68 8.87
C ASP A 130 8.15 -16.90 9.71
N ARG A 131 7.14 -16.76 10.57
CA ARG A 131 6.60 -17.88 11.33
C ARG A 131 6.11 -19.00 10.42
N THR A 132 5.44 -18.65 9.33
CA THR A 132 4.93 -19.60 8.34
C THR A 132 6.08 -20.33 7.64
N ARG A 133 7.12 -19.61 7.21
CA ARG A 133 8.33 -20.22 6.61
C ARG A 133 9.02 -21.20 7.56
N VAL A 134 9.18 -20.84 8.84
CA VAL A 134 9.80 -21.71 9.86
C VAL A 134 8.97 -22.98 10.06
N LYS A 135 7.65 -22.84 10.22
CA LYS A 135 6.73 -23.97 10.35
C LYS A 135 6.78 -24.87 9.12
N TYR A 136 6.70 -24.29 7.92
CA TYR A 136 6.73 -25.03 6.67
C TYR A 136 8.02 -25.85 6.50
N ARG A 137 9.18 -25.26 6.80
CA ARG A 137 10.48 -25.98 6.81
C ARG A 137 10.51 -27.11 7.84
N SER A 138 9.97 -26.86 9.03
CA SER A 138 9.89 -27.88 10.09
C SER A 138 9.06 -29.08 9.64
N ILE A 139 7.90 -28.86 9.02
CA ILE A 139 7.04 -29.93 8.47
C ILE A 139 7.81 -30.75 7.44
N LYS A 140 8.42 -30.06 6.48
CA LYS A 140 9.16 -30.70 5.40
C LYS A 140 10.27 -31.59 5.94
N THR A 141 11.01 -31.09 6.94
CA THR A 141 12.10 -31.84 7.60
C THR A 141 11.54 -33.04 8.36
N SER A 142 10.45 -32.87 9.11
CA SER A 142 9.79 -33.95 9.84
C SER A 142 9.30 -35.05 8.90
N LEU A 143 8.64 -34.71 7.79
CA LEU A 143 8.17 -35.66 6.78
C LEU A 143 9.32 -36.43 6.12
N GLN A 144 10.46 -35.76 5.86
CA GLN A 144 11.66 -36.42 5.33
C GLN A 144 12.27 -37.40 6.33
N SER A 145 12.28 -37.06 7.63
CA SER A 145 12.82 -37.94 8.70
C SER A 145 11.91 -39.11 9.05
N LEU A 146 10.60 -38.97 8.85
CA LEU A 146 9.60 -39.98 9.18
C LEU A 146 9.65 -41.23 8.28
N ASN A 147 10.32 -41.12 7.12
CA ASN A 147 10.58 -42.25 6.23
C ASN A 147 11.43 -43.36 6.91
N ASP A 148 12.13 -43.06 8.02
CA ASP A 148 13.06 -43.97 8.70
C ASP A 148 12.60 -44.49 10.09
N ARG A 149 11.58 -43.90 10.72
CA ARG A 149 11.01 -44.37 12.01
C ARG A 149 9.76 -43.57 12.39
N SER A 150 8.58 -44.19 12.44
CA SER A 150 7.33 -43.50 12.76
C SER A 150 6.97 -43.56 14.26
N THR A 151 6.63 -42.42 14.87
CA THR A 151 5.89 -42.35 16.15
C THR A 151 4.67 -41.41 16.07
N PRO A 152 3.54 -41.74 16.74
CA PRO A 152 2.30 -40.96 16.72
C PRO A 152 2.37 -39.51 17.26
N GLU A 153 3.39 -39.15 18.04
CA GLU A 153 3.55 -37.79 18.58
C GLU A 153 4.02 -36.77 17.54
N THR A 154 4.73 -37.21 16.50
CA THR A 154 5.14 -36.33 15.40
C THR A 154 3.95 -35.89 14.53
N LEU A 155 2.91 -36.73 14.49
CA LEU A 155 1.67 -36.50 13.74
C LEU A 155 0.77 -35.43 14.36
N THR A 156 0.64 -35.45 15.66
CA THR A 156 -0.12 -34.45 16.42
C THR A 156 0.57 -33.08 16.41
N ARG A 157 1.90 -33.02 16.23
CA ARG A 157 2.62 -31.76 15.96
C ARG A 157 2.35 -31.21 14.56
N LEU A 158 2.18 -32.08 13.56
CA LEU A 158 1.87 -31.69 12.18
C LEU A 158 0.44 -31.15 12.02
N THR A 159 -0.52 -31.61 12.83
CA THR A 159 -1.92 -31.13 12.79
C THR A 159 -2.17 -29.82 13.55
N LYS A 160 -1.29 -29.44 14.49
CA LYS A 160 -1.36 -28.15 15.23
C LYS A 160 -0.88 -26.94 14.41
N LEU A 161 -0.87 -27.07 13.09
CA LEU A 161 -0.08 -26.22 12.20
C LEU A 161 -0.58 -24.79 12.04
N THR A 162 -1.84 -24.51 12.32
CA THR A 162 -2.49 -23.31 11.79
C THR A 162 -2.15 -22.07 12.60
N SER A 163 -1.18 -21.30 12.11
CA SER A 163 -1.26 -19.84 12.26
C SER A 163 -1.67 -19.31 10.90
N ALA A 164 -2.96 -19.18 10.68
CA ALA A 164 -3.48 -18.51 9.49
C ALA A 164 -3.05 -17.03 9.53
N LEU A 165 -2.69 -16.51 8.38
CA LEU A 165 -2.50 -15.07 8.20
C LEU A 165 -3.85 -14.39 8.46
N SER A 166 -3.89 -13.39 9.34
CA SER A 166 -5.15 -12.84 9.83
C SER A 166 -5.84 -11.95 8.80
N LEU A 167 -6.71 -12.54 7.97
CA LEU A 167 -7.53 -11.81 7.00
C LEU A 167 -8.47 -10.81 7.69
N ILE A 168 -8.96 -11.13 8.89
CA ILE A 168 -9.84 -10.27 9.70
C ILE A 168 -9.14 -8.95 10.04
N ARG A 169 -7.86 -9.00 10.44
CA ARG A 169 -7.08 -7.77 10.73
C ARG A 169 -6.94 -6.89 9.48
N ILE A 170 -6.71 -7.51 8.32
CA ILE A 170 -6.61 -6.79 7.04
C ILE A 170 -7.94 -6.10 6.70
N GLN A 171 -9.05 -6.84 6.79
CA GLN A 171 -10.39 -6.32 6.51
C GLN A 171 -10.77 -5.15 7.43
N ALA A 172 -10.39 -5.21 8.72
CA ALA A 172 -10.62 -4.12 9.66
C ALA A 172 -9.90 -2.83 9.24
N ILE A 173 -8.61 -2.93 8.88
CA ILE A 173 -7.84 -1.76 8.41
C ILE A 173 -8.39 -1.25 7.06
N GLN A 174 -8.76 -2.14 6.14
CA GLN A 174 -9.39 -1.75 4.87
C GLN A 174 -10.71 -1.00 5.07
N ALA A 175 -11.56 -1.47 5.98
CA ALA A 175 -12.81 -0.78 6.32
C ALA A 175 -12.53 0.63 6.90
N GLY A 176 -11.52 0.76 7.75
CA GLY A 176 -11.01 2.04 8.24
C GLY A 176 -10.57 2.98 7.11
N CYS A 177 -9.71 2.50 6.22
CA CYS A 177 -9.24 3.23 5.04
C CYS A 177 -10.39 3.67 4.13
N SER A 178 -11.35 2.78 3.83
CA SER A 178 -12.51 3.10 3.01
C SER A 178 -13.41 4.17 3.64
N LYS A 179 -13.65 4.08 4.96
CA LYS A 179 -14.40 5.09 5.70
C LYS A 179 -13.69 6.45 5.71
N LEU A 180 -12.38 6.44 5.96
CA LEU A 180 -11.55 7.65 5.94
C LEU A 180 -11.53 8.29 4.55
N LEU A 181 -11.37 7.48 3.49
CA LEU A 181 -11.34 7.96 2.11
C LEU A 181 -12.61 8.75 1.76
N LYS A 182 -13.80 8.20 2.08
CA LYS A 182 -15.08 8.90 1.86
C LYS A 182 -15.17 10.23 2.61
N ARG A 183 -14.66 10.29 3.85
CA ARG A 183 -14.61 11.53 4.64
C ARG A 183 -13.63 12.54 4.05
N LEU A 184 -12.48 12.09 3.55
CA LEU A 184 -11.48 12.95 2.92
C LEU A 184 -12.03 13.53 1.63
N GLU A 185 -12.63 12.70 0.77
CA GLU A 185 -13.24 13.12 -0.49
C GLU A 185 -14.37 14.13 -0.29
N SER A 186 -15.30 13.85 0.63
CA SER A 186 -16.42 14.76 0.91
C SER A 186 -15.92 16.11 1.46
N THR A 187 -14.97 16.09 2.39
CA THR A 187 -14.39 17.32 2.96
C THR A 187 -13.60 18.11 1.91
N ARG A 188 -12.80 17.43 1.08
CA ARG A 188 -12.07 18.03 -0.04
C ARG A 188 -13.01 18.68 -1.05
N ASN A 189 -14.09 17.99 -1.43
CA ASN A 189 -15.07 18.49 -2.38
C ASN A 189 -15.79 19.73 -1.81
N LYS A 190 -16.12 19.72 -0.51
CA LYS A 190 -16.68 20.87 0.19
C LYS A 190 -15.72 22.07 0.22
N ALA A 191 -14.43 21.83 0.51
CA ALA A 191 -13.41 22.88 0.48
C ALA A 191 -13.25 23.49 -0.91
N ARG A 192 -13.19 22.66 -1.96
CA ARG A 192 -13.13 23.10 -3.36
C ARG A 192 -14.37 23.89 -3.78
N ALA A 193 -15.56 23.45 -3.36
CA ALA A 193 -16.81 24.15 -3.66
C ALA A 193 -16.82 25.56 -3.03
N LYS A 194 -16.43 25.67 -1.75
CA LYS A 194 -16.28 26.97 -1.06
C LYS A 194 -15.25 27.87 -1.74
N LEU A 195 -14.10 27.31 -2.13
CA LEU A 195 -13.06 28.05 -2.84
C LEU A 195 -13.57 28.59 -4.18
N ARG A 196 -14.28 27.77 -4.96
CA ARG A 196 -14.91 28.20 -6.21
C ARG A 196 -15.92 29.33 -5.99
N LEU A 197 -16.72 29.24 -4.93
CA LEU A 197 -17.66 30.31 -4.58
C LEU A 197 -16.94 31.61 -4.22
N ALA A 198 -15.91 31.54 -3.37
CA ALA A 198 -15.10 32.71 -3.00
C ALA A 198 -14.47 33.37 -4.23
N ASN A 199 -13.91 32.57 -5.15
CA ASN A 199 -13.33 33.09 -6.39
C ASN A 199 -14.37 33.75 -7.30
N LYS A 200 -15.59 33.21 -7.38
CA LYS A 200 -16.70 33.83 -8.13
C LYS A 200 -17.16 35.15 -7.50
N LEU A 201 -17.31 35.20 -6.18
CA LEU A 201 -17.67 36.42 -5.45
C LEU A 201 -16.61 37.51 -5.63
N ARG A 202 -15.33 37.13 -5.57
CA ARG A 202 -14.21 38.05 -5.85
C ARG A 202 -14.25 38.61 -7.26
N ALA A 203 -14.49 37.76 -8.27
CA ALA A 203 -14.62 38.21 -9.64
C ALA A 203 -15.80 39.19 -9.81
N GLY A 204 -16.94 38.90 -9.18
CA GLY A 204 -18.11 39.78 -9.18
C GLY A 204 -17.87 41.11 -8.45
N SER A 205 -17.20 41.09 -7.30
CA SER A 205 -16.91 42.32 -6.54
C SER A 205 -15.89 43.22 -7.25
N ALA A 206 -14.90 42.64 -7.94
CA ALA A 206 -13.97 43.39 -8.77
C ALA A 206 -14.69 44.14 -9.90
N ILE A 207 -15.63 43.47 -10.58
CA ILE A 207 -16.46 44.09 -11.62
C ILE A 207 -17.31 45.22 -11.02
N PHE A 208 -17.94 44.99 -9.87
CA PHE A 208 -18.75 45.99 -9.18
C PHE A 208 -17.92 47.22 -8.74
N LEU A 209 -16.72 47.01 -8.19
CA LEU A 209 -15.80 48.08 -7.80
C LEU A 209 -15.35 48.93 -9.00
N VAL A 210 -15.05 48.30 -10.14
CA VAL A 210 -14.71 49.03 -11.38
C VAL A 210 -15.89 49.87 -11.87
N ALA A 211 -17.11 49.32 -11.88
CA ALA A 211 -18.31 50.06 -12.26
C ALA A 211 -18.61 51.23 -11.29
N LEU A 212 -18.43 51.01 -9.98
CA LEU A 212 -18.67 52.02 -8.95
C LEU A 212 -17.64 53.14 -9.03
N THR A 213 -16.36 52.83 -9.20
CA THR A 213 -15.29 53.83 -9.35
C THR A 213 -15.40 54.63 -10.64
N ALA A 214 -15.75 53.99 -11.77
CA ALA A 214 -16.06 54.69 -13.00
C ALA A 214 -17.24 55.67 -12.81
N SER A 215 -18.31 55.24 -12.13
CA SER A 215 -19.48 56.09 -11.87
C SER A 215 -19.19 57.24 -10.89
N LEU A 216 -18.40 56.99 -9.84
CA LEU A 216 -18.02 58.01 -8.85
C LEU A 216 -16.94 58.96 -9.36
N SER A 217 -16.10 58.55 -10.31
CA SER A 217 -15.06 59.43 -10.88
C SER A 217 -15.64 60.71 -11.52
N VAL A 218 -16.91 60.67 -11.93
CA VAL A 218 -17.68 61.83 -12.41
C VAL A 218 -18.03 62.81 -11.26
N ILE A 219 -17.97 62.38 -10.00
CA ILE A 219 -18.39 63.12 -8.80
C ILE A 219 -17.18 63.57 -7.94
N VAL A 220 -15.97 63.04 -8.17
CA VAL A 220 -14.79 63.21 -7.30
C VAL A 220 -13.93 64.42 -7.70
N VAL A 221 -14.51 65.62 -7.63
CA VAL A 221 -13.70 66.86 -7.70
C VAL A 221 -13.45 67.47 -6.32
N THR A 222 -14.10 67.02 -5.22
CA THR A 222 -14.01 67.79 -3.96
C THR A 222 -13.74 67.12 -2.62
N HIS A 223 -14.03 65.84 -2.29
CA HIS A 223 -13.95 65.43 -0.86
C HIS A 223 -13.42 64.03 -0.51
N ALA A 224 -12.87 63.96 0.73
CA ALA A 224 -12.32 62.85 1.52
C ALA A 224 -13.17 61.57 1.62
N LEU A 225 -14.32 61.51 0.93
CA LEU A 225 -15.24 60.39 0.87
C LEU A 225 -14.61 59.14 0.19
N ALA A 226 -13.63 59.33 -0.70
CA ALA A 226 -12.90 58.24 -1.34
C ALA A 226 -12.12 57.37 -0.33
N LEU A 227 -11.57 57.97 0.74
CA LEU A 227 -10.86 57.24 1.81
C LEU A 227 -11.82 56.41 2.69
N VAL A 228 -13.04 56.91 2.92
CA VAL A 228 -14.07 56.22 3.72
C VAL A 228 -14.61 54.98 3.00
N VAL A 229 -14.67 54.99 1.66
CA VAL A 229 -15.10 53.83 0.87
C VAL A 229 -13.96 52.83 0.67
N ALA A 230 -12.71 53.30 0.51
CA ALA A 230 -11.56 52.44 0.26
C ALA A 230 -11.15 51.57 1.46
N MET A 231 -11.27 52.08 2.69
CA MET A 231 -10.82 51.37 3.90
C MET A 231 -11.62 50.09 4.22
N PRO A 232 -12.98 50.11 4.26
CA PRO A 232 -13.78 48.90 4.46
C PRO A 232 -13.62 47.88 3.32
N ALA A 233 -13.47 48.36 2.08
CA ALA A 233 -13.25 47.51 0.92
C ALA A 233 -11.90 46.78 0.99
N PHE A 234 -10.84 47.44 1.45
CA PHE A 234 -9.52 46.85 1.63
C PHE A 234 -9.50 45.76 2.72
N ILE A 235 -10.18 46.00 3.85
CA ILE A 235 -10.29 45.04 4.95
C ILE A 235 -11.10 43.80 4.49
N ALA A 236 -12.24 44.01 3.84
CA ALA A 236 -13.06 42.92 3.31
C ALA A 236 -12.28 42.08 2.27
N ALA A 237 -11.58 42.72 1.34
CA ALA A 237 -10.75 42.03 0.34
C ALA A 237 -9.60 41.23 0.97
N SER A 238 -9.01 41.74 2.05
CA SER A 238 -7.93 41.07 2.79
C SER A 238 -8.42 39.81 3.50
N LEU A 239 -9.60 39.87 4.14
CA LEU A 239 -10.24 38.73 4.81
C LEU A 239 -10.69 37.64 3.81
N ASP A 240 -11.26 38.05 2.67
CA ASP A 240 -11.64 37.14 1.59
C ASP A 240 -10.42 36.42 0.99
N LEU A 241 -9.32 37.14 0.76
CA LEU A 241 -8.07 36.55 0.25
C LEU A 241 -7.44 35.57 1.24
N ALA A 242 -7.42 35.91 2.53
CA ALA A 242 -6.93 35.01 3.58
C ALA A 242 -7.78 33.73 3.66
N SER A 243 -9.10 33.85 3.56
CA SER A 243 -10.03 32.71 3.60
C SER A 243 -9.90 31.81 2.36
N ALA A 244 -9.77 32.39 1.16
CA ALA A 244 -9.57 31.65 -0.09
C ALA A 244 -8.23 30.90 -0.08
N ARG A 245 -7.14 31.56 0.37
CA ARG A 245 -5.82 30.92 0.51
C ARG A 245 -5.87 29.75 1.50
N ARG A 246 -6.57 29.92 2.63
CA ARG A 246 -6.80 28.83 3.60
C ARG A 246 -7.57 27.66 2.99
N LEU A 247 -8.65 27.94 2.26
CA LEU A 247 -9.43 26.90 1.57
C LEU A 247 -8.62 26.16 0.50
N ALA A 248 -7.75 26.86 -0.23
CA ALA A 248 -6.84 26.26 -1.20
C ALA A 248 -5.83 25.32 -0.52
N ARG A 249 -5.19 25.75 0.57
CA ARG A 249 -4.28 24.90 1.37
C ARG A 249 -4.99 23.66 1.91
N MET A 250 -6.16 23.83 2.52
CA MET A 250 -6.97 22.69 3.00
C MET A 250 -7.33 21.74 1.86
N ALA A 251 -7.69 22.26 0.67
CA ALA A 251 -8.02 21.42 -0.48
C ALA A 251 -6.81 20.63 -1.00
N ALA A 252 -5.60 21.20 -0.99
CA ALA A 252 -4.37 20.54 -1.39
C ALA A 252 -3.96 19.44 -0.39
N GLN A 253 -3.96 19.76 0.91
CA GLN A 253 -3.70 18.81 1.99
C GLN A 253 -4.66 17.61 1.96
N LEU A 254 -5.96 17.87 1.81
CA LEU A 254 -6.97 16.83 1.70
C LEU A 254 -6.83 16.03 0.40
N ASP A 255 -6.40 16.64 -0.70
CA ASP A 255 -6.16 15.93 -1.96
C ASP A 255 -4.97 14.97 -1.87
N ALA A 256 -3.85 15.40 -1.27
CA ALA A 256 -2.71 14.54 -1.00
C ALA A 256 -3.11 13.37 -0.08
N ALA A 257 -3.84 13.64 1.00
CA ALA A 257 -4.34 12.61 1.91
C ALA A 257 -5.32 11.64 1.21
N THR A 258 -6.26 12.15 0.40
CA THR A 258 -7.18 11.31 -0.40
C THR A 258 -6.41 10.37 -1.32
N LYS A 259 -5.43 10.88 -2.08
CA LYS A 259 -4.60 10.06 -2.98
C LYS A 259 -3.84 9.00 -2.19
N GLY A 260 -3.21 9.39 -1.08
CA GLY A 260 -2.49 8.47 -0.20
C GLY A 260 -3.38 7.35 0.35
N THR A 261 -4.57 7.68 0.87
CA THR A 261 -5.53 6.69 1.38
C THR A 261 -6.07 5.78 0.29
N TYR A 262 -6.31 6.31 -0.92
CA TYR A 262 -6.75 5.50 -2.06
C TYR A 262 -5.71 4.45 -2.45
N ILE A 263 -4.44 4.86 -2.61
CA ILE A 263 -3.36 3.94 -2.97
C ILE A 263 -3.17 2.90 -1.86
N LEU A 264 -3.12 3.32 -0.59
CA LEU A 264 -3.03 2.40 0.54
C LEU A 264 -4.18 1.38 0.56
N ASN A 265 -5.42 1.81 0.34
CA ASN A 265 -6.56 0.90 0.31
C ASN A 265 -6.41 -0.15 -0.82
N ARG A 266 -5.87 0.26 -1.98
CA ARG A 266 -5.61 -0.62 -3.11
C ARG A 266 -4.46 -1.60 -2.85
N ASP A 267 -3.41 -1.15 -2.17
CA ASP A 267 -2.31 -2.03 -1.74
C ASP A 267 -2.83 -3.09 -0.76
N LEU A 268 -3.66 -2.70 0.21
CA LEU A 268 -4.27 -3.63 1.15
C LEU A 268 -5.23 -4.62 0.48
N GLU A 269 -5.94 -4.24 -0.58
CA GLU A 269 -6.73 -5.18 -1.40
C GLU A 269 -5.85 -6.25 -2.05
N THR A 270 -4.67 -5.85 -2.54
CA THR A 270 -3.72 -6.78 -3.14
C THR A 270 -3.13 -7.72 -2.08
N VAL A 271 -2.71 -7.16 -0.93
CA VAL A 271 -2.25 -7.95 0.23
C VAL A 271 -3.32 -8.95 0.68
N SER A 272 -4.58 -8.52 0.79
CA SER A 272 -5.71 -9.37 1.19
C SER A 272 -5.87 -10.57 0.26
N ARG A 273 -5.77 -10.36 -1.06
CA ARG A 273 -5.84 -11.45 -2.04
C ARG A 273 -4.65 -12.41 -1.96
N LEU A 274 -3.43 -11.89 -1.78
CA LEU A 274 -2.22 -12.71 -1.62
C LEU A 274 -2.29 -13.55 -0.34
N VAL A 275 -2.77 -12.95 0.76
CA VAL A 275 -3.00 -13.63 2.04
C VAL A 275 -4.09 -14.70 1.92
N ALA A 276 -5.19 -14.42 1.24
CA ALA A 276 -6.25 -15.41 1.01
C ALA A 276 -5.70 -16.64 0.26
N ARG A 277 -4.97 -16.42 -0.85
CA ARG A 277 -4.33 -17.48 -1.62
C ARG A 277 -3.37 -18.33 -0.78
N LEU A 278 -2.59 -17.70 0.09
CA LEU A 278 -1.69 -18.42 1.01
C LEU A 278 -2.44 -19.21 2.08
N ASN A 279 -3.51 -18.64 2.63
CA ASN A 279 -4.36 -19.35 3.59
C ASN A 279 -5.05 -20.56 2.95
N ASP A 280 -5.53 -20.45 1.71
CA ASP A 280 -6.11 -21.56 0.95
C ASP A 280 -5.09 -22.71 0.78
N GLU A 281 -3.84 -22.40 0.47
CA GLU A 281 -2.77 -23.42 0.34
C GLU A 281 -2.42 -24.05 1.71
N ILE A 282 -2.37 -23.25 2.78
CA ILE A 282 -2.15 -23.74 4.16
C ILE A 282 -3.30 -24.66 4.59
N GLU A 283 -4.54 -24.27 4.31
CA GLU A 283 -5.74 -25.05 4.64
C GLU A 283 -5.79 -26.33 3.80
N HIS A 284 -5.43 -26.27 2.53
CA HIS A 284 -5.31 -27.45 1.67
C HIS A 284 -4.30 -28.45 2.23
N MET A 285 -3.09 -28.00 2.57
CA MET A 285 -2.07 -28.84 3.19
C MET A 285 -2.52 -29.40 4.54
N HIS A 286 -3.17 -28.59 5.38
CA HIS A 286 -3.69 -29.03 6.68
C HIS A 286 -4.78 -30.10 6.53
N GLY A 287 -5.71 -29.90 5.59
CA GLY A 287 -6.75 -30.87 5.26
C GLY A 287 -6.17 -32.18 4.76
N MET A 288 -5.13 -32.14 3.91
CA MET A 288 -4.41 -33.33 3.47
C MET A 288 -3.76 -34.08 4.63
N VAL A 289 -3.01 -33.40 5.49
CA VAL A 289 -2.36 -34.02 6.65
C VAL A 289 -3.41 -34.65 7.56
N THR A 290 -4.49 -33.92 7.87
CA THR A 290 -5.56 -34.39 8.75
C THR A 290 -6.28 -35.62 8.18
N PHE A 291 -6.59 -35.60 6.87
CA PHE A 291 -7.22 -36.72 6.18
C PHE A 291 -6.39 -38.01 6.30
N TRP A 292 -5.08 -37.92 6.06
CA TRP A 292 -4.19 -39.07 6.11
C TRP A 292 -3.94 -39.58 7.53
N VAL A 293 -3.86 -38.68 8.52
CA VAL A 293 -3.75 -39.06 9.93
C VAL A 293 -5.02 -39.78 10.41
N GLY A 294 -6.20 -39.32 10.00
CA GLY A 294 -7.48 -39.92 10.40
C GLY A 294 -7.73 -41.32 9.84
N ARG A 295 -6.99 -41.76 8.81
CA ARG A 295 -7.21 -43.04 8.13
C ARG A 295 -6.61 -44.25 8.84
N GLY A 296 -5.67 -44.04 9.78
CA GLY A 296 -5.17 -45.09 10.69
C GLY A 296 -4.33 -46.23 10.11
N GLU A 297 -4.21 -46.37 8.78
CA GLU A 297 -3.43 -47.44 8.12
C GLU A 297 -2.23 -46.89 7.33
N ASP A 298 -1.12 -47.65 7.33
CA ASP A 298 0.17 -47.40 6.66
C ASP A 298 0.59 -45.93 6.55
N TRP A 299 0.76 -45.30 7.72
CA TRP A 299 1.27 -43.93 7.84
C TRP A 299 2.55 -43.70 7.03
N SER A 300 3.40 -44.72 6.88
CA SER A 300 4.60 -44.67 6.03
C SER A 300 4.26 -44.35 4.56
N GLN A 301 3.25 -45.02 3.97
CA GLN A 301 2.81 -44.75 2.61
C GLN A 301 2.10 -43.39 2.50
N ALA A 302 1.27 -43.05 3.48
CA ALA A 302 0.56 -41.77 3.54
C ALA A 302 1.53 -40.57 3.65
N SER A 303 2.59 -40.70 4.46
CA SER A 303 3.62 -39.68 4.63
C SER A 303 4.43 -39.45 3.35
N GLY A 304 4.68 -40.50 2.57
CA GLY A 304 5.29 -40.40 1.24
C GLY A 304 4.44 -39.62 0.24
N GLU A 305 3.12 -39.85 0.22
CA GLU A 305 2.17 -39.08 -0.60
C GLU A 305 2.12 -37.61 -0.19
N VAL A 306 1.97 -37.33 1.11
CA VAL A 306 1.98 -35.96 1.64
C VAL A 306 3.30 -35.26 1.31
N GLY A 307 4.43 -35.95 1.49
CA GLY A 307 5.75 -35.44 1.13
C GLY A 307 5.90 -35.15 -0.37
N ARG A 308 5.37 -36.02 -1.25
CA ARG A 308 5.41 -35.81 -2.70
C ARG A 308 4.61 -34.57 -3.11
N GLN A 309 3.41 -34.40 -2.57
CA GLN A 309 2.56 -33.24 -2.86
C GLN A 309 3.18 -31.95 -2.30
N LEU A 310 3.71 -31.99 -1.07
CA LEU A 310 4.43 -30.86 -0.49
C LEU A 310 5.62 -30.45 -1.35
N LYS A 311 6.39 -31.42 -1.88
CA LYS A 311 7.49 -31.17 -2.80
C LYS A 311 7.02 -30.57 -4.13
N LYS A 312 5.86 -31.02 -4.65
CA LYS A 312 5.26 -30.49 -5.87
C LYS A 312 4.85 -29.03 -5.71
N ASN A 313 4.33 -28.66 -4.54
CA ASN A 313 3.87 -27.30 -4.24
C ASN A 313 4.95 -26.42 -3.58
N ASP A 314 6.16 -26.94 -3.32
CA ASP A 314 7.22 -26.22 -2.56
C ASP A 314 7.63 -24.92 -3.24
N CYS A 315 7.90 -24.97 -4.54
CA CYS A 315 8.31 -23.79 -5.29
C CYS A 315 7.19 -22.75 -5.34
N SER A 316 5.95 -23.16 -5.62
CA SER A 316 4.81 -22.26 -5.70
C SER A 316 4.49 -21.62 -4.35
N PHE A 317 4.44 -22.40 -3.27
CA PHE A 317 4.15 -21.85 -1.94
C PHE A 317 5.21 -20.87 -1.47
N ARG A 318 6.50 -21.18 -1.69
CA ARG A 318 7.61 -20.26 -1.38
C ARG A 318 7.51 -18.98 -2.20
N GLN A 319 7.24 -19.09 -3.50
CA GLN A 319 7.02 -17.94 -4.36
C GLN A 319 5.84 -17.08 -3.86
N GLN A 320 4.72 -17.68 -3.44
CA GLN A 320 3.59 -16.92 -2.90
C GLN A 320 3.93 -16.15 -1.62
N LEU A 321 4.77 -16.73 -0.74
CA LEU A 321 5.27 -16.05 0.46
C LEU A 321 6.22 -14.90 0.10
N ASP A 322 7.07 -15.09 -0.90
CA ASP A 322 8.00 -14.07 -1.38
C ASP A 322 7.24 -12.91 -2.07
N GLU A 323 6.22 -13.22 -2.87
CA GLU A 323 5.32 -12.23 -3.49
C GLU A 323 4.57 -11.39 -2.45
N LEU A 324 4.03 -12.04 -1.40
CA LEU A 324 3.36 -11.33 -0.31
C LEU A 324 4.34 -10.40 0.43
N GLU A 325 5.53 -10.91 0.73
CA GLU A 325 6.55 -10.14 1.42
C GLU A 325 7.01 -8.92 0.61
N GLU A 326 7.25 -9.09 -0.69
CA GLU A 326 7.58 -7.98 -1.60
C GLU A 326 6.48 -6.92 -1.61
N HIS A 327 5.22 -7.32 -1.74
CA HIS A 327 4.10 -6.37 -1.76
C HIS A 327 3.94 -5.64 -0.43
N LEU A 328 4.27 -6.27 0.70
CA LEU A 328 4.27 -5.60 2.00
C LEU A 328 5.35 -4.51 2.08
N TYR A 329 6.55 -4.72 1.52
CA TYR A 329 7.56 -3.67 1.44
C TYR A 329 7.13 -2.51 0.55
N LEU A 330 6.53 -2.81 -0.60
CA LEU A 330 5.98 -1.78 -1.47
C LEU A 330 4.90 -0.97 -0.75
N CYS A 331 4.01 -1.63 0.00
CA CYS A 331 2.99 -0.97 0.82
C CYS A 331 3.62 -0.02 1.85
N PHE A 332 4.67 -0.44 2.58
CA PHE A 332 5.40 0.42 3.51
C PHE A 332 5.99 1.66 2.82
N MET A 333 6.63 1.47 1.67
CA MET A 333 7.20 2.56 0.88
C MET A 333 6.13 3.56 0.44
N THR A 334 4.99 3.06 -0.04
CA THR A 334 3.83 3.87 -0.40
C THR A 334 3.29 4.65 0.79
N ILE A 335 3.17 4.02 1.97
CA ILE A 335 2.72 4.68 3.20
C ILE A 335 3.64 5.86 3.53
N ASN A 336 4.95 5.62 3.59
CA ASN A 336 5.90 6.67 3.95
C ASN A 336 5.91 7.82 2.95
N ARG A 337 5.87 7.49 1.66
CA ARG A 337 5.78 8.50 0.59
C ARG A 337 4.50 9.32 0.72
N ALA A 338 3.36 8.68 0.96
CA ALA A 338 2.08 9.36 1.10
C ALA A 338 2.06 10.28 2.34
N ARG A 339 2.59 9.82 3.48
CA ARG A 339 2.70 10.62 4.70
C ARG A 339 3.59 11.84 4.50
N ASN A 340 4.74 11.66 3.85
CA ASN A 340 5.66 12.75 3.52
C ASN A 340 5.04 13.78 2.58
N LEU A 341 4.26 13.36 1.58
CA LEU A 341 3.52 14.29 0.71
C LEU A 341 2.50 15.12 1.51
N VAL A 342 1.76 14.51 2.43
CA VAL A 342 0.81 15.26 3.28
C VAL A 342 1.55 16.22 4.20
N VAL A 343 2.67 15.81 4.81
CA VAL A 343 3.50 16.71 5.62
C VAL A 343 4.04 17.87 4.79
N LYS A 344 4.48 17.61 3.56
CA LYS A 344 4.90 18.68 2.65
C LYS A 344 3.78 19.70 2.41
N GLU A 345 2.55 19.25 2.17
CA GLU A 345 1.39 20.16 2.02
C GLU A 345 0.99 20.88 3.33
N ILE A 346 1.35 20.34 4.49
CA ILE A 346 1.14 21.02 5.79
C ILE A 346 2.20 22.12 5.97
N LEU A 347 3.45 21.83 5.62
CA LEU A 347 4.60 22.70 5.85
C LEU A 347 4.84 23.72 4.74
N ASP A 348 4.39 23.46 3.50
CA ASP A 348 4.54 24.36 2.36
C ASP A 348 3.43 25.43 2.36
N PRO A 349 3.74 26.71 2.64
CA PRO A 349 2.72 27.76 2.72
C PRO A 349 2.29 28.31 1.34
N GLY A 350 2.88 27.84 0.21
CA GLY A 350 3.00 28.71 -0.97
C GLY A 350 2.68 28.18 -2.38
N HIS A 351 2.61 26.89 -2.68
CA HIS A 351 2.44 26.45 -4.08
C HIS A 351 0.97 26.35 -4.53
N THR A 352 0.33 27.50 -4.79
CA THR A 352 -0.75 27.54 -5.79
C THR A 352 -0.11 27.41 -7.17
N HIS A 353 -0.32 26.28 -7.84
CA HIS A 353 -0.06 26.16 -9.28
C HIS A 353 -0.80 27.29 -10.01
N SER A 354 -0.04 28.31 -10.42
CA SER A 354 -0.36 29.17 -11.53
C SER A 354 -0.21 28.33 -12.81
N THR A 355 -1.25 27.58 -13.16
CA THR A 355 -1.38 27.04 -14.51
C THR A 355 -1.89 28.15 -15.42
N GLN A 356 -0.98 28.54 -16.31
CA GLN A 356 -1.14 29.36 -17.50
C GLN A 356 -2.17 28.76 -18.45
#